data_AF-A0A7D4NLA2-F1
#
_entry.id   AF-A0A7D4NLA2-F1
#
_cell.length_a   1.000
_cell.length_b   1.000
_cell.length_c   1.000
_cell.angle_alpha   90.00
_cell.angle_beta   90.00
_cell.angle_gamma   90.00
#
_symmetry.space_group_name_H-M   'P 1'
#
loop_
_entity.id
_entity.type
_entity.pdbx_description
1 polymer ?
#
loop_
_entity_poly.entity_id
_entity_poly.type
_entity_poly.pdbx_seq_one_letter_code
_entity_poly.pdbx_strand_id
1 'polypeptide(L)'
;MIQTYEQLHQLIATQLQNYMAQEDTSATFSFESEENGSCTVSNKSNGIKFKFMLAKFGDEYKVGFAMFEGYQPQPVWIDDILSSNFDENFVDTLINEHLV
;
A
#
# COMPACT_ATOMS: atom_id res chain seq x y z
N MET A 1 -13.28 7.58 -2.75
CA MET A 1 -13.43 6.27 -3.45
C MET A 1 -12.45 6.25 -4.61
N ILE A 2 -11.63 5.20 -4.68
CA ILE A 2 -10.59 5.04 -5.71
C ILE A 2 -11.19 4.37 -6.95
N GLN A 3 -10.95 4.95 -8.12
CA GLN A 3 -11.44 4.46 -9.41
C GLN A 3 -10.36 4.47 -10.51
N THR A 4 -9.21 5.10 -10.25
CA THR A 4 -8.05 5.10 -11.16
C THR A 4 -6.78 4.64 -10.45
N TYR A 5 -5.81 4.13 -11.20
CA TYR A 5 -4.49 3.78 -10.65
C TYR A 5 -3.79 5.00 -10.05
N GLU A 6 -3.92 6.16 -10.70
CA GLU A 6 -3.34 7.42 -10.20
C GLU A 6 -3.90 7.79 -8.82
N GLN A 7 -5.20 7.64 -8.58
CA GLN A 7 -5.80 7.88 -7.27
C GLN A 7 -5.26 6.91 -6.21
N LEU A 8 -5.09 5.63 -6.55
CA LEU A 8 -4.46 4.66 -5.64
C LEU A 8 -3.02 5.06 -5.33
N HIS A 9 -2.23 5.35 -6.36
CA HIS A 9 -0.82 5.71 -6.21
C HIS A 9 -0.64 6.97 -5.38
N GLN A 10 -1.44 8.00 -5.66
CA GLN A 10 -1.40 9.26 -4.92
C GLN A 10 -1.76 9.04 -3.45
N LEU A 11 -2.82 8.29 -3.15
CA LEU A 11 -3.20 8.01 -1.76
C LEU A 11 -2.06 7.31 -1.00
N ILE A 12 -1.52 6.23 -1.56
CA ILE A 12 -0.44 5.46 -0.91
C ILE A 12 0.81 6.33 -0.72
N ALA A 13 1.21 7.08 -1.75
CA ALA A 13 2.39 7.93 -1.69
C ALA A 13 2.22 9.07 -0.67
N THR A 14 1.04 9.70 -0.62
CA THR A 14 0.74 10.76 0.34
C THR A 14 0.76 10.24 1.77
N GLN A 15 0.14 9.09 2.05
CA GLN A 15 0.13 8.54 3.42
C GLN A 15 1.50 8.07 3.88
N LEU A 16 2.31 7.49 2.98
CA LEU A 16 3.71 7.19 3.29
C LEU A 16 4.52 8.46 3.59
N GLN A 17 4.34 9.53 2.81
CA GLN A 17 4.99 10.82 3.07
C GLN A 17 4.55 11.44 4.39
N ASN A 18 3.25 11.39 4.70
CA ASN A 18 2.70 11.88 5.95
C ASN A 18 3.30 11.13 7.15
N TYR A 19 3.36 9.81 7.08
CA TYR A 19 4.00 8.97 8.09
C TYR A 19 5.48 9.37 8.31
N MET A 20 6.26 9.47 7.23
CA MET A 20 7.68 9.86 7.30
C MET A 20 7.91 11.29 7.81
N ALA A 21 6.92 12.19 7.65
CA ALA A 21 7.02 13.57 8.12
C ALA A 21 6.63 13.72 9.60
N GLN A 22 5.79 12.83 10.13
CA GLN A 22 5.31 12.87 11.51
C GLN A 22 6.21 12.08 12.45
N GLU A 23 6.74 10.95 11.99
CA GLU A 23 7.60 10.09 12.79
C GLU A 23 9.08 10.40 12.55
N ASP A 24 9.84 10.59 13.65
CA ASP A 24 11.31 10.67 13.59
C ASP A 24 11.87 9.24 13.42
N THR A 25 11.67 8.69 12.22
CA THR A 25 12.00 7.31 11.89
C THR A 25 13.32 7.23 11.13
N SER A 26 14.24 6.38 11.63
CA SER A 26 15.44 6.01 10.86
C SER A 26 15.14 4.98 9.76
N ALA A 27 13.89 4.58 9.59
CA ALA A 27 13.49 3.61 8.58
C ALA A 27 13.56 4.22 7.17
N THR A 28 14.16 3.48 6.24
CA THR A 28 14.21 3.90 4.84
C THR A 28 13.07 3.27 4.08
N PHE A 29 12.17 4.08 3.52
CA PHE A 29 11.06 3.58 2.71
C PHE A 29 11.28 3.80 1.22
N SER A 30 10.70 2.94 0.38
CA SER A 30 10.54 3.18 -1.05
C SER A 30 9.10 3.00 -1.50
N PHE A 31 8.71 3.77 -2.51
CA PHE A 31 7.45 3.66 -3.23
C PHE A 31 7.75 3.47 -4.71
N GLU A 32 7.17 2.43 -5.32
CA GLU A 32 7.41 2.04 -6.71
C GLU A 32 6.07 1.72 -7.38
N SER A 33 5.80 2.31 -8.56
CA SER A 33 4.63 2.00 -9.39
C SER A 33 5.04 1.17 -10.61
N GLU A 34 4.22 0.21 -11.01
CA GLU A 34 4.45 -0.69 -12.14
C GLU A 34 3.54 -0.36 -13.33
N GLU A 35 3.94 -0.76 -14.55
CA GLU A 35 3.16 -0.54 -15.79
C GLU A 35 1.76 -1.18 -15.75
N ASN A 36 1.59 -2.24 -14.97
CA ASN A 36 0.30 -2.92 -14.76
C ASN A 36 -0.65 -2.15 -13.81
N GLY A 37 -0.25 -0.95 -13.35
CA GLY A 37 -1.04 -0.12 -12.43
C GLY A 37 -0.91 -0.50 -10.96
N SER A 38 -0.18 -1.55 -10.61
CA SER A 38 0.13 -1.86 -9.21
C SER A 38 1.17 -0.90 -8.63
N CYS A 39 1.20 -0.76 -7.31
CA CYS A 39 2.26 -0.05 -6.61
C CYS A 39 2.75 -0.85 -5.40
N THR A 40 3.99 -0.64 -5.01
CA THR A 40 4.65 -1.31 -3.89
C THR A 40 5.23 -0.28 -2.95
N VAL A 41 4.96 -0.44 -1.65
CA VAL A 41 5.66 0.27 -0.57
C VAL A 41 6.57 -0.73 0.13
N SER A 42 7.83 -0.37 0.36
CA SER A 42 8.78 -1.21 1.10
C SER A 42 9.44 -0.44 2.23
N ASN A 43 9.50 -1.03 3.42
CA ASN A 43 10.42 -0.63 4.46
C ASN A 43 11.74 -1.40 4.27
N LYS A 44 12.78 -0.69 3.82
CA LYS A 44 14.09 -1.29 3.53
C LYS A 44 14.85 -1.68 4.79
N SER A 45 14.47 -1.17 5.96
CA SER A 45 15.14 -1.46 7.23
C SER A 45 14.74 -2.81 7.80
N ASN A 46 13.49 -3.24 7.62
CA ASN A 46 12.98 -4.54 8.10
C ASN A 46 12.66 -5.54 6.96
N GLY A 47 12.68 -5.09 5.70
CA GLY A 47 12.41 -5.90 4.52
C GLY A 47 10.92 -6.21 4.29
N ILE A 48 10.02 -5.60 5.07
CA ILE A 48 8.57 -5.70 4.90
C ILE A 48 8.15 -4.86 3.69
N LYS A 49 7.21 -5.39 2.89
CA LYS A 49 6.60 -4.64 1.78
C LYS A 49 5.13 -4.96 1.63
N PHE A 50 4.37 -3.97 1.17
CA PHE A 50 3.02 -4.14 0.65
C PHE A 50 3.00 -3.89 -0.85
N LYS A 51 2.28 -4.73 -1.58
CA LYS A 51 1.92 -4.51 -2.99
C LYS A 51 0.42 -4.30 -3.09
N PHE A 52 0.00 -3.27 -3.81
CA PHE A 52 -1.40 -2.85 -3.99
C PHE A 52 -1.79 -2.90 -5.46
N MET A 53 -3.04 -3.25 -5.75
CA MET A 53 -3.59 -3.27 -7.09
C MET A 53 -5.07 -2.87 -7.07
N LEU A 54 -5.46 -2.00 -8.00
CA LEU A 54 -6.86 -1.68 -8.24
C LEU A 54 -7.42 -2.66 -9.28
N ALA A 55 -8.61 -3.18 -9.03
CA ALA A 55 -9.34 -4.02 -9.96
C ALA A 55 -10.79 -3.54 -10.09
N LYS A 56 -11.37 -3.71 -11.29
CA LYS A 56 -12.77 -3.44 -11.58
C LYS A 56 -13.53 -4.75 -11.78
N PHE A 57 -14.61 -4.94 -11.04
CA PHE A 57 -15.48 -6.11 -11.09
C PHE A 57 -16.91 -5.66 -11.42
N GLY A 58 -17.25 -5.68 -12.70
CA GLY A 58 -18.54 -5.13 -13.16
C GLY A 58 -18.59 -3.62 -12.90
N ASP A 59 -19.50 -3.20 -12.03
CA ASP A 59 -19.68 -1.79 -11.63
C ASP A 59 -18.89 -1.43 -10.35
N GLU A 60 -18.27 -2.41 -9.69
CA GLU A 60 -17.53 -2.22 -8.45
C GLU A 60 -16.03 -2.07 -8.69
N TYR A 61 -15.38 -1.25 -7.87
CA TYR A 61 -13.93 -1.17 -7.78
C TYR A 61 -13.45 -1.74 -6.45
N LYS A 62 -12.37 -2.50 -6.51
CA LYS A 62 -11.72 -3.09 -5.34
C LYS A 62 -10.24 -2.84 -5.34
N VAL A 63 -9.66 -2.69 -4.15
CA VAL A 63 -8.21 -2.62 -3.96
C VAL A 63 -7.78 -3.91 -3.29
N GLY A 64 -7.01 -4.70 -4.04
CA GLY A 64 -6.30 -5.86 -3.50
C GLY A 64 -4.93 -5.43 -2.96
N PHE A 65 -4.50 -6.07 -1.89
CA PHE A 65 -3.16 -5.88 -1.34
C PHE A 65 -2.54 -7.20 -0.88
N ALA A 66 -1.21 -7.23 -0.88
CA ALA A 66 -0.43 -8.35 -0.40
C ALA A 66 0.74 -7.85 0.44
N MET A 67 0.88 -8.39 1.65
CA MET A 67 2.00 -8.14 2.57
C MET A 67 3.04 -9.24 2.43
N PHE A 68 4.31 -8.85 2.41
CA PHE A 68 5.45 -9.76 2.44
C PHE A 68 6.32 -9.37 3.63
N GLU A 69 6.64 -10.33 4.48
CA GLU A 69 7.58 -10.15 5.57
C GLU A 69 9.01 -10.53 5.15
N GLY A 70 10.00 -9.87 5.73
CA GLY A 70 11.41 -10.27 5.72
C GLY A 70 11.91 -10.93 4.44
N TYR A 71 12.07 -10.15 3.37
CA TYR A 71 12.59 -10.57 2.06
C TYR A 71 11.99 -11.88 1.47
N GLN A 72 10.86 -12.35 2.00
CA GLN A 72 10.25 -13.60 1.56
C GLN A 72 9.66 -13.41 0.16
N PRO A 73 9.74 -14.44 -0.72
CA PRO A 73 9.18 -14.36 -2.06
C PRO A 73 7.65 -14.49 -2.07
N GLN A 74 7.07 -15.09 -1.03
CA GLN A 74 5.63 -15.32 -0.92
C GLN A 74 4.99 -14.33 0.05
N PRO A 75 3.77 -13.85 -0.24
CA PRO A 75 3.05 -12.99 0.69
C PRO A 75 2.58 -13.79 1.90
N VAL A 76 2.63 -13.16 3.07
CA VAL A 76 2.10 -13.72 4.33
C VAL A 76 0.63 -13.38 4.53
N TRP A 77 0.16 -12.32 3.87
CA TRP A 77 -1.23 -11.87 3.91
C TRP A 77 -1.63 -11.33 2.54
N ILE A 78 -2.79 -11.76 2.03
CA ILE A 78 -3.40 -11.26 0.81
C ILE A 78 -4.88 -11.01 1.12
N ASP A 79 -5.39 -9.84 0.74
CA ASP A 79 -6.80 -9.50 0.90
C ASP A 79 -7.26 -8.49 -0.15
N ASP A 80 -8.57 -8.31 -0.28
CA ASP A 80 -9.20 -7.28 -1.11
C ASP A 80 -10.38 -6.62 -0.41
N ILE A 81 -10.50 -5.30 -0.56
CA ILE A 81 -11.63 -4.54 -0.04
C ILE A 81 -12.24 -3.65 -1.12
N LEU A 82 -13.50 -3.24 -0.90
CA LEU A 82 -14.17 -2.25 -1.75
C LEU A 82 -13.36 -0.94 -1.75
N SER A 83 -13.21 -0.31 -2.92
CA SER A 83 -12.46 0.94 -3.05
C SER A 83 -13.12 2.15 -2.37
N SER A 84 -14.38 1.99 -1.91
CA SER A 84 -15.04 2.92 -0.99
C SER A 84 -14.46 2.89 0.42
N ASN A 85 -13.93 1.73 0.83
CA ASN A 85 -13.44 1.47 2.17
C ASN A 85 -11.91 1.54 2.25
N PHE A 86 -11.24 1.61 1.09
CA PHE A 86 -9.81 1.85 1.00
C PHE A 86 -9.55 3.36 1.00
N ASP A 87 -9.47 3.94 2.20
CA ASP A 87 -9.28 5.38 2.45
C ASP A 87 -7.96 5.68 3.18
N GLU A 88 -7.77 6.96 3.53
CA GLU A 88 -6.60 7.47 4.27
C GLU A 88 -6.35 6.71 5.58
N ASN A 89 -7.40 6.46 6.37
CA ASN A 89 -7.30 5.78 7.66
C ASN A 89 -6.90 4.32 7.49
N PHE A 90 -7.45 3.65 6.48
CA PHE A 90 -7.11 2.26 6.18
C PHE A 90 -5.62 2.14 5.82
N VAL A 91 -5.12 3.02 4.94
CA VAL A 91 -3.70 3.02 4.54
C VAL A 91 -2.80 3.36 5.72
N ASP A 92 -3.18 4.33 6.55
CA ASP A 92 -2.42 4.67 7.77
C ASP A 92 -2.34 3.49 8.73
N THR A 93 -3.43 2.73 8.88
CA THR A 93 -3.44 1.51 9.70
C THR A 93 -2.44 0.49 9.16
N LEU A 94 -2.45 0.24 7.84
CA LEU A 94 -1.49 -0.68 7.21
C LEU A 94 -0.04 -0.26 7.41
N ILE A 95 0.25 1.05 7.29
CA ILE A 95 1.60 1.57 7.47
C ILE A 95 2.03 1.43 8.94
N ASN A 96 1.25 1.97 9.87
CA ASN A 96 1.62 2.05 11.28
C ASN A 96 1.65 0.69 11.99
N GLU A 97 0.76 -0.23 11.64
CA GLU A 97 0.64 -1.51 12.36
C GLU A 97 1.46 -2.64 11.73
N HIS A 98 1.78 -2.55 10.44
CA HIS A 98 2.34 -3.69 9.72
C HIS A 98 3.62 -3.38 8.92
N LEU A 99 3.86 -2.14 8.51
CA LEU A 99 5.01 -1.81 7.67
C LEU A 99 6.26 -1.40 8.49
N VAL A 100 6.08 -0.90 9.71
CA VAL A 100 7.16 -0.36 10.57
C VAL A 100 7.93 -1.44 11.31
#